data_AF-A0AA89AWW8-F1
#
_entry.id   AF-A0AA89AWW8-F1
#
_cell.length_a   1.000
_cell.length_b   1.000
_cell.length_c   1.000
_cell.angle_alpha   90.00
_cell.angle_beta   90.00
_cell.angle_gamma   90.00
#
_symmetry.space_group_name_H-M   'P 1'
#
loop_
_entity.id
_entity.type
_entity.pdbx_description
1 polymer ?
#
loop_
_entity_poly.entity_id
_entity_poly.type
_entity_poly.pdbx_seq_one_letter_code
_entity_poly.pdbx_strand_id
1 'polypeptide(L)' 'VIEQFQKCHLDHPYGKFFGECTDLKIKLDRCFRQEKALKRKANFEESKKLKERLQACRKESLERGEEENFMR' A
#
# COMPACT_ATOMS: atom_id res chain seq x y z
N VAL A 1 -11.93 15.69 8.09
CA VAL A 1 -12.37 15.56 6.67
C VAL A 1 -13.41 14.45 6.51
N ILE A 2 -13.16 13.24 7.04
CA ILE A 2 -14.11 12.11 6.94
C ILE A 2 -15.46 12.41 7.64
N GLU A 3 -15.45 12.97 8.84
CA GLU A 3 -16.69 13.31 9.57
C GLU A 3 -17.55 14.36 8.86
N GLN A 4 -16.93 15.36 8.22
CA GLN A 4 -17.64 16.38 7.45
C GLN A 4 -18.28 15.79 6.19
N PHE A 5 -17.61 14.82 5.56
CA PHE A 5 -18.17 14.10 4.44
C PHE A 5 -19.36 13.22 4.86
N GLN A 6 -19.26 12.54 6.01
CA GLN A 6 -20.38 11.77 6.56
C GLN A 6 -21.57 12.65 6.95
N LYS A 7 -21.35 13.81 7.59
CA LYS A 7 -22.41 14.79 7.87
C LYS A 7 -23.08 15.30 6.59
N CYS A 8 -22.30 15.64 5.56
CA CYS A 8 -22.84 16.07 4.26
C CYS A 8 -23.72 14.97 3.63
N HIS A 9 -23.34 13.69 3.76
CA HIS A 9 -24.15 12.57 3.29
C HIS A 9 -25.40 12.28 4.13
N LEU A 10 -25.41 12.64 5.41
CA LEU A 10 -26.55 12.48 6.31
C LEU A 10 -27.57 13.61 6.13
N ASP A 11 -27.10 14.85 5.97
CA ASP A 11 -27.96 16.02 5.74
C ASP A 11 -28.55 16.02 4.32
N HIS A 12 -27.84 15.47 3.34
CA HIS A 12 -28.27 15.43 1.93
C HIS A 12 -28.34 13.99 1.38
N PRO A 13 -29.35 13.19 1.79
CA PRO A 13 -29.51 11.81 1.32
C PRO A 13 -29.73 11.72 -0.20
N TYR A 14 -30.38 12.72 -0.81
CA TYR A 14 -30.58 12.83 -2.27
C TYR A 14 -29.48 13.66 -2.98
N GLY A 15 -28.79 14.56 -2.26
CA GLY A 15 -27.71 15.40 -2.80
C GLY A 15 -26.43 14.63 -3.17
N LYS A 16 -26.34 13.37 -2.77
CA LYS A 16 -25.35 12.39 -3.25
C LYS A 16 -25.33 12.28 -4.79
N PHE A 17 -26.47 12.51 -5.45
CA PHE A 17 -26.60 12.46 -6.91
C PHE A 17 -26.39 13.82 -7.61
N PHE A 18 -26.46 14.93 -6.87
CA PHE A 18 -26.40 16.29 -7.43
C PHE A 18 -25.08 17.03 -7.21
N GLY A 19 -24.13 16.42 -6.49
CA GLY A 19 -22.76 16.92 -6.43
C GLY A 19 -22.49 17.99 -5.37
N GLU A 20 -23.41 18.26 -4.44
CA GLU A 20 -23.19 19.21 -3.32
C GLU A 20 -22.02 18.79 -2.42
N CYS A 21 -21.77 17.50 -2.23
CA CYS A 21 -20.62 17.01 -1.44
C CYS A 21 -19.34 16.80 -2.29
N THR A 22 -19.28 17.24 -3.55
CA THR A 22 -18.16 16.94 -4.46
C THR A 22 -16.85 17.59 -4.01
N ASP A 23 -16.87 18.81 -3.49
CA ASP A 23 -15.66 19.48 -2.99
C ASP A 23 -15.05 18.79 -1.77
N LEU A 24 -15.90 18.31 -0.85
CA LEU A 24 -15.47 17.52 0.30
C LEU A 24 -14.93 16.15 -0.14
N LYS A 25 -15.55 15.53 -1.16
CA LYS A 25 -15.07 14.29 -1.77
C LYS A 25 -13.69 14.47 -2.42
N ILE A 26 -13.48 15.54 -3.18
CA ILE A 26 -12.21 15.82 -3.88
C ILE A 26 -11.08 16.00 -2.86
N LYS A 27 -11.31 16.74 -1.77
CA LYS A 27 -10.32 16.91 -0.71
C LYS A 27 -9.96 15.58 -0.05
N LEU A 28 -10.96 14.75 0.25
CA LEU A 28 -10.76 13.44 0.84
C LEU A 28 -9.95 12.51 -0.10
N ASP A 29 -10.33 12.46 -1.37
CA ASP A 29 -9.64 11.70 -2.41
C ASP A 29 -8.19 12.15 -2.58
N ARG A 30 -7.91 13.44 -2.47
CA ARG A 30 -6.56 14.00 -2.58
C ARG A 30 -5.68 13.55 -1.42
N CYS A 31 -6.22 13.57 -0.20
CA CYS A 31 -5.54 13.03 0.98
C CYS A 31 -5.24 11.54 0.83
N PHE A 32 -6.23 10.72 0.44
CA PHE A 32 -6.01 9.29 0.26
C PHE A 32 -5.02 8.95 -0.85
N ARG A 33 -5.00 9.73 -1.95
CA ARG A 33 -3.99 9.55 -3.00
C ARG A 33 -2.57 9.84 -2.49
N GLN A 34 -2.41 10.88 -1.69
CA GLN A 34 -1.11 11.22 -1.09
C GLN A 34 -0.65 10.12 -0.14
N GLU A 35 -1.51 9.67 0.78
CA GLU A 35 -1.18 8.57 1.69
C GLU A 35 -0.86 7.27 0.93
N LYS A 36 -1.63 6.95 -0.11
CA LYS A 36 -1.39 5.77 -0.94
C LYS A 36 -0.05 5.85 -1.67
N ALA A 37 0.33 7.03 -2.15
CA ALA A 37 1.63 7.23 -2.80
C ALA A 37 2.80 7.05 -1.82
N LEU A 38 2.68 7.60 -0.60
CA LEU A 38 3.70 7.44 0.44
C LEU A 38 3.84 5.98 0.87
N LYS A 39 2.72 5.30 1.15
CA LYS A 39 2.73 3.87 1.50
C LYS A 39 3.29 2.99 0.38
N ARG A 40 3.01 3.31 -0.88
CA ARG A 40 3.55 2.56 -2.02
C ARG A 40 5.06 2.65 -2.11
N LYS A 41 5.65 3.82 -1.84
CA LYS A 41 7.11 4.00 -1.80
C LYS A 41 7.74 3.19 -0.66
N ALA A 42 7.18 3.30 0.55
CA ALA A 42 7.67 2.55 1.71
C ALA A 42 7.57 1.02 1.49
N ASN A 43 6.43 0.53 0.99
CA ASN A 43 6.25 -0.88 0.69
C ASN A 43 7.20 -1.38 -0.41
N PHE A 44 7.52 -0.54 -1.40
CA PHE A 44 8.47 -0.90 -2.44
C PHE A 44 9.88 -1.09 -1.90
N GLU A 45 10.35 -0.19 -1.04
CA GLU A 45 11.65 -0.28 -0.39
C GLU A 45 11.75 -1.51 0.51
N GLU A 46 10.74 -1.75 1.34
CA GLU A 46 10.70 -2.92 2.23
C GLU A 46 10.62 -4.24 1.44
N SER A 47 9.82 -4.28 0.38
CA SER A 47 9.74 -5.46 -0.50
C SER A 47 11.07 -5.73 -1.21
N LYS A 48 11.81 -4.68 -1.59
CA LYS A 48 13.13 -4.83 -2.20
C LYS A 48 14.14 -5.44 -1.23
N LYS A 49 14.23 -4.91 0.00
CA LYS A 49 15.12 -5.44 1.05
C LYS A 49 14.78 -6.90 1.37
N LEU A 50 13.50 -7.23 1.48
CA LEU A 50 13.06 -8.59 1.74
C LEU A 50 13.46 -9.53 0.60
N LYS A 51 13.26 -9.11 -0.66
CA LYS A 51 13.63 -9.89 -1.84
C LYS A 51 15.13 -10.16 -1.89
N GLU A 52 15.96 -9.17 -1.60
CA GLU A 52 17.42 -9.31 -1.54
C GLU A 52 17.85 -10.33 -0.47
N ARG A 53 17.28 -10.25 0.73
CA ARG A 53 17.54 -11.22 1.81
C ARG A 53 17.13 -12.64 1.43
N LEU A 54 15.95 -12.81 0.81
CA LEU A 54 15.48 -14.12 0.37
C LEU A 54 16.36 -14.71 -0.74
N GLN A 55 16.87 -13.88 -1.65
CA GLN A 55 17.80 -14.33 -2.68
C GLN A 55 19.14 -14.77 -2.09
N ALA A 56 19.70 -14.02 -1.14
CA ALA A 56 20.92 -14.40 -0.44
C ALA A 56 20.76 -15.74 0.30
N CYS A 57 19.70 -15.86 1.11
CA CYS A 57 19.41 -17.09 1.86
C CYS A 57 19.17 -18.30 0.93
N ARG A 58 18.53 -18.09 -0.24
CA ARG A 58 18.38 -19.13 -1.25
C ARG A 58 19.73 -19.55 -1.84
N LYS A 59 20.62 -18.61 -2.15
CA LYS A 59 21.96 -18.90 -2.70
C LYS A 59 22.79 -19.69 -1.70
N GLU A 60 22.81 -19.28 -0.43
CA GLU A 60 23.49 -19.99 0.66
C GLU A 60 22.95 -21.42 0.84
N SER A 61 21.64 -21.61 0.69
CA SER A 61 21.03 -22.94 0.80
C SER A 61 21.39 -23.85 -0.38
N LEU A 62 21.56 -23.30 -1.58
CA LEU A 62 22.02 -24.04 -2.76
C LEU A 62 23.51 -24.40 -2.62
N GLU A 63 24.36 -23.45 -2.23
CA GLU A 63 25.80 -23.68 -2.01
C GLU A 63 26.04 -24.75 -0.94
N ARG A 64 25.31 -24.69 0.17
CA ARG A 64 25.38 -25.72 1.23
C ARG A 64 24.93 -27.09 0.74
N GLY A 65 23.86 -27.15 -0.06
CA GLY A 65 23.39 -28.40 -0.65
C GLY A 65 24.40 -28.98 -1.65
N GLU A 66 25.10 -28.15 -2.42
CA GLU A 66 26.17 -28.58 -3.32
C GLU A 66 27.40 -29.07 -2.54
N GLU A 67 27.80 -28.38 -1.47
CA GLU A 67 28.87 -28.82 -0.57
C GLU A 67 28.56 -30.16 0.12
N GLU A 68 27.33 -30.33 0.62
CA GLU A 68 26.87 -31.59 1.23
C GLU A 68 26.84 -32.74 0.21
N ASN A 69 26.46 -32.47 -1.05
CA ASN A 69 26.50 -33.49 -2.11
C ASN A 69 27.92 -33.83 -2.55
N PHE A 70 28.86 -32.88 -2.50
CA PHE A 70 30.26 -33.11 -2.84
C PHE A 70 31.03 -33.87 -1.75
N MET A 71 30.65 -33.71 -0.48
CA MET A 71 31.26 -34.39 0.67
C MET A 71 30.77 -35.83 0.89
N ARG A 72 29.83 -36.32 0.05
CA ARG A 72 29.22 -37.66 0.13
C ARG A 72 29.79 -38.59 -0.93
#